data_AF-A0A8T5KGS4-F1
#
_entry.id   AF-A0A8T5KGS4-F1
#
_cell.length_a   1.000
_cell.length_b   1.000
_cell.length_c   1.000
_cell.angle_alpha   90.00
_cell.angle_beta   90.00
_cell.angle_gamma   90.00
#
_symmetry.space_group_name_H-M   'P 1'
#
loop_
_entity.id
_entity.type
_entity.pdbx_description
1 polymer ?
#
loop_
_entity_poly.entity_id
_entity_poly.type
_entity_poly.pdbx_seq_one_letter_code
_entity_poly.pdbx_strand_id
1 'polypeptide(L)'
;VYRLEGHDEGWRQTRKNRVEYTDLPVGEYTFQVKAVDRDLNYSEEPATVSVEVYFQPVSSSIHISELNVQDVFASFYKTYADKSIGSVLVTNDDLTQIEAKLSFFIPDHMRRPTEKTILLEPQSSQIVSLHAILGKEILDLDGAIPAQAEVALSCEAEEQTISIQKSKNITVYGRGALTWDDLGKAAAFVTPEDHNVSAFSRSLFKEYRSHIKRRSIDGNIPTAMLLYEALNAHGIKYARDTSTPYSQVRGDRSAVDNIQYPGELLQSKMGDCDDCTVLYCALLENLDIPTALIDHPNHILMMFDSGITEDRYFGFSLDRDRYVEREGRFWIPVEVTKLGEGSFMEAWELGAKTCQRLQNMDELVTDVRKVWPEYPYALPSIGEEIVLPDSEELERVFVDDMEQLQMIREAFVERQYIHPLLENPGNHQRRMELAYTLIESGDFNYAISTLLNLLVTDLKAEAYYLIGFSYAKKKDFEKAVRFAEKAMEHDPENVGYRRGLEYFKGELME
;
A
#
# COMPACT_ATOMS: atom_id res chain seq x y z
N VAL A 1 8.49 -79.43 28.03
CA VAL A 1 8.04 -79.08 26.65
C VAL A 1 7.18 -77.84 26.69
N TYR A 2 7.08 -77.11 25.59
CA TYR A 2 6.25 -75.90 25.49
C TYR A 2 5.55 -75.85 24.13
N ARG A 3 4.48 -75.05 24.02
CA ARG A 3 3.89 -74.62 22.74
C ARG A 3 3.14 -73.31 22.92
N LEU A 4 3.01 -72.52 21.85
CA LEU A 4 2.07 -71.43 21.75
C LEU A 4 0.85 -71.90 20.95
N GLU A 5 -0.23 -72.23 21.65
CA GLU A 5 -1.48 -72.65 21.02
C GLU A 5 -2.06 -71.49 20.21
N GLY A 6 -2.37 -71.74 18.93
CA GLY A 6 -2.70 -70.73 17.92
C GLY A 6 -1.57 -70.38 16.95
N HIS A 7 -0.32 -70.78 17.23
CA HIS A 7 0.85 -70.54 16.36
C HIS A 7 1.67 -71.80 16.08
N ASP A 8 1.91 -72.64 17.08
CA ASP A 8 2.69 -73.88 16.91
C ASP A 8 1.79 -75.07 16.51
N GLU A 9 2.22 -75.85 15.51
CA GLU A 9 1.54 -77.11 15.12
C GLU A 9 1.66 -78.22 16.18
N GLY A 10 2.58 -78.11 17.15
CA GLY A 10 2.81 -79.14 18.15
C GLY A 10 3.78 -78.75 19.28
N TRP A 11 3.98 -79.65 20.23
CA TRP A 11 4.87 -79.44 21.39
C TRP A 11 6.35 -79.43 20.99
N ARG A 12 7.09 -78.45 21.49
CA ARG A 12 8.52 -78.27 21.30
C ARG A 12 9.30 -78.58 22.59
N GLN A 13 10.52 -79.09 22.45
CA GLN A 13 11.44 -79.34 23.57
C GLN A 13 12.48 -78.24 23.69
N THR A 14 12.83 -77.84 24.92
CA THR A 14 13.94 -76.93 25.20
C THR A 14 14.56 -77.31 26.54
N ARG A 15 15.87 -77.05 26.69
CA ARG A 15 16.59 -77.12 27.96
C ARG A 15 16.83 -75.73 28.56
N LYS A 16 16.40 -74.66 27.88
CA LYS A 16 16.48 -73.28 28.35
C LYS A 16 15.22 -72.94 29.15
N ASN A 17 15.36 -72.05 30.13
CA ASN A 17 14.23 -71.55 30.93
C ASN A 17 13.49 -70.37 30.25
N ARG A 18 13.79 -70.08 28.97
CA ARG A 18 13.18 -69.01 28.18
C ARG A 18 12.93 -69.49 26.74
N VAL A 19 11.81 -69.06 26.18
CA VAL A 19 11.42 -69.17 24.77
C VAL A 19 10.96 -67.78 24.33
N GLU A 20 11.20 -67.44 23.08
CA GLU A 20 10.85 -66.14 22.49
C GLU A 20 10.14 -66.38 21.16
N TYR A 21 9.04 -65.66 20.96
CA TYR A 21 8.27 -65.62 19.71
C TYR A 21 8.34 -64.18 19.20
N THR A 22 8.69 -64.01 17.94
CA THR A 22 8.67 -62.71 17.24
C THR A 22 7.64 -62.76 16.13
N ASP A 23 7.16 -61.60 15.69
CA ASP A 23 6.29 -61.47 14.51
C ASP A 23 5.01 -62.30 14.58
N LEU A 24 4.42 -62.40 15.79
CA LEU A 24 3.12 -63.04 15.98
C LEU A 24 2.02 -62.23 15.27
N PRO A 25 1.18 -62.85 14.43
CA PRO A 25 0.00 -62.19 13.89
C PRO A 25 -0.96 -61.70 14.99
N VAL A 26 -1.81 -60.74 14.66
CA VAL A 26 -2.91 -60.30 15.53
C VAL A 26 -3.82 -61.50 15.86
N GLY A 27 -4.11 -61.70 17.14
CA GLY A 27 -4.95 -62.79 17.61
C GLY A 27 -4.74 -63.11 19.09
N GLU A 28 -5.55 -64.04 19.59
CA GLU A 28 -5.41 -64.62 20.93
C GLU A 28 -4.61 -65.91 20.87
N TYR A 29 -3.67 -66.06 21.79
CA TYR A 29 -2.79 -67.21 21.93
C TYR A 29 -2.80 -67.71 23.37
N THR A 30 -2.47 -68.99 23.55
CA THR A 30 -2.25 -69.56 24.89
C THR A 30 -0.87 -70.21 24.93
N PHE A 31 0.05 -69.64 25.71
CA PHE A 31 1.34 -70.26 25.95
C PHE A 31 1.20 -71.38 26.98
N GLN A 32 1.69 -72.57 26.65
CA GLN A 32 1.56 -73.77 27.48
C GLN A 32 2.92 -74.42 27.74
N VAL A 33 3.16 -74.89 28.97
CA VAL A 33 4.39 -75.60 29.36
C VAL A 33 4.05 -76.85 30.17
N LYS A 34 4.70 -77.98 29.84
CA LYS A 34 4.70 -79.20 30.68
C LYS A 34 6.09 -79.52 31.19
N ALA A 35 6.18 -79.87 32.46
CA ALA A 35 7.39 -80.43 33.05
C ALA A 35 7.60 -81.87 32.56
N VAL A 36 8.85 -82.31 32.47
CA VAL A 36 9.23 -83.69 32.14
C VAL A 36 10.22 -84.15 33.19
N ASP A 37 9.94 -85.26 33.87
CA ASP A 37 10.86 -85.84 34.86
C ASP A 37 11.95 -86.71 34.21
N ARG A 38 12.78 -87.37 35.03
CA ARG A 38 13.87 -88.23 34.54
C ARG A 38 13.39 -89.54 33.91
N ASP A 39 12.17 -89.95 34.22
CA ASP A 39 11.55 -91.18 33.72
C ASP A 39 10.67 -90.92 32.49
N LEU A 40 10.75 -89.70 31.92
CA LEU A 40 9.98 -89.21 30.78
C LEU A 40 8.46 -89.08 31.04
N ASN A 41 8.06 -88.95 32.31
CA ASN A 41 6.69 -88.61 32.64
C ASN A 41 6.47 -87.11 32.46
N TYR A 42 5.35 -86.76 31.83
CA TYR A 42 4.92 -85.38 31.64
C TYR A 42 3.95 -84.98 32.74
N SER A 43 3.93 -83.71 33.14
CA SER A 43 2.87 -83.21 34.02
C SER A 43 1.48 -83.45 33.40
N GLU A 44 0.52 -83.90 34.22
CA GLU A 44 -0.85 -84.21 33.77
C GLU A 44 -1.48 -82.97 33.13
N GLU A 45 -1.40 -81.84 33.82
CA GLU A 45 -1.86 -80.54 33.31
C GLU A 45 -0.68 -79.65 32.90
N PRO A 46 -0.79 -78.92 31.77
CA PRO A 46 0.15 -77.87 31.43
C PRO A 46 -0.11 -76.61 32.26
N ALA A 47 0.95 -75.88 32.61
CA ALA A 47 0.82 -74.50 33.07
C ALA A 47 0.53 -73.61 31.86
N THR A 48 -0.43 -72.69 31.97
CA THR A 48 -0.92 -71.87 30.86
C THR A 48 -0.90 -70.38 31.16
N VAL A 49 -0.66 -69.57 30.13
CA VAL A 49 -0.79 -68.10 30.15
C VAL A 49 -1.45 -67.66 28.85
N SER A 50 -2.56 -66.94 28.96
CA SER A 50 -3.21 -66.31 27.79
C SER A 50 -2.44 -65.05 27.37
N VAL A 51 -2.24 -64.90 26.07
CA VAL A 51 -1.52 -63.79 25.44
C VAL A 51 -2.39 -63.26 24.30
N GLU A 52 -2.75 -61.99 24.35
CA GLU A 52 -3.46 -61.33 23.26
C GLU A 52 -2.48 -60.41 22.51
N VAL A 53 -2.41 -60.55 21.19
CA VAL A 53 -1.66 -59.67 20.30
C VAL A 53 -2.67 -58.88 19.49
N TYR A 54 -2.75 -57.57 19.69
CA TYR A 54 -3.60 -56.68 18.91
C TYR A 54 -2.77 -55.64 18.16
N PHE A 55 -3.30 -55.16 17.04
CA PHE A 55 -2.75 -54.00 16.36
C PHE A 55 -3.13 -52.75 17.16
N GLN A 56 -2.13 -52.00 17.61
CA GLN A 56 -2.35 -50.72 18.25
C GLN A 56 -2.16 -49.65 17.17
N PRO A 57 -3.23 -49.01 16.63
CA PRO A 57 -3.05 -47.84 15.79
C PRO A 57 -2.48 -46.75 16.69
N VAL A 58 -1.16 -46.57 16.61
CA VAL A 58 -0.47 -45.56 17.39
C VAL A 58 -0.79 -44.21 16.77
N SER A 59 -0.91 -43.19 17.61
CA SER A 59 -1.05 -41.77 17.28
C SER A 59 0.12 -41.18 16.45
N SER A 60 0.74 -41.96 15.57
CA SER A 60 1.97 -41.67 14.82
C SER A 60 1.77 -41.63 13.30
N SER A 61 0.61 -42.05 12.77
CA SER A 61 0.39 -42.06 11.32
C SER A 61 0.33 -40.66 10.71
N ILE A 62 -0.15 -39.66 11.45
CA ILE A 62 -0.09 -38.25 11.04
C ILE A 62 0.76 -37.46 12.02
N HIS A 63 1.55 -36.50 11.56
CA HIS A 63 2.29 -35.62 12.46
C HIS A 63 2.62 -34.26 11.83
N ILE A 64 2.87 -33.26 12.68
CA ILE A 64 3.28 -31.92 12.28
C ILE A 64 4.81 -31.83 12.33
N SER A 65 5.45 -32.02 11.17
CA SER A 65 6.91 -32.06 11.04
C SER A 65 7.52 -30.67 11.26
N GLU A 66 6.97 -29.63 10.64
CA GLU A 66 7.46 -28.25 10.74
C GLU A 66 6.31 -27.25 10.88
N LEU A 67 6.55 -26.19 11.65
CA LEU A 67 5.63 -25.07 11.81
C LEU A 67 6.41 -23.76 11.66
N ASN A 68 6.15 -23.05 10.57
CA ASN A 68 6.74 -21.75 10.30
C ASN A 68 5.62 -20.71 10.29
N VAL A 69 5.63 -19.82 11.28
CA VAL A 69 4.73 -18.66 11.37
C VAL A 69 5.59 -17.43 11.53
N GLN A 70 5.25 -16.35 10.83
CA GLN A 70 5.89 -15.04 10.96
C GLN A 70 5.24 -14.21 12.08
N ASP A 71 5.92 -13.13 12.49
CA ASP A 71 5.36 -12.18 13.44
C ASP A 71 4.16 -11.42 12.85
N VAL A 72 3.26 -10.97 13.73
CA VAL A 72 2.03 -10.25 13.36
C VAL A 72 2.23 -8.77 13.60
N PHE A 73 1.83 -7.95 12.65
CA PHE A 73 1.80 -6.49 12.77
C PHE A 73 0.34 -6.04 12.66
N ALA A 74 -0.17 -5.40 13.71
CA ALA A 74 -1.58 -5.06 13.84
C ALA A 74 -2.10 -4.22 12.66
N SER A 75 -1.28 -3.30 12.13
CA SER A 75 -1.64 -2.44 10.99
C SER A 75 -1.95 -3.22 9.70
N PHE A 76 -1.43 -4.44 9.55
CA PHE A 76 -1.68 -5.29 8.37
C PHE A 76 -2.71 -6.39 8.61
N TYR A 77 -3.51 -6.31 9.67
CA TYR A 77 -4.43 -7.39 10.09
C TYR A 77 -5.35 -7.90 8.97
N LYS A 78 -5.77 -7.02 8.04
CA LYS A 78 -6.62 -7.34 6.88
C LYS A 78 -5.92 -8.26 5.88
N THR A 79 -4.59 -8.23 5.81
CA THR A 79 -3.82 -8.99 4.81
C THR A 79 -3.72 -10.47 5.15
N TYR A 80 -3.70 -10.84 6.44
CA TYR A 80 -3.42 -12.22 6.87
C TYR A 80 -4.53 -13.22 6.56
N ALA A 81 -5.72 -12.74 6.15
CA ALA A 81 -6.80 -13.59 5.68
C ALA A 81 -6.54 -14.12 4.26
N ASP A 82 -5.93 -13.29 3.40
CA ASP A 82 -5.67 -13.58 1.98
C ASP A 82 -4.21 -13.98 1.72
N LYS A 83 -3.27 -13.38 2.46
CA LYS A 83 -1.84 -13.68 2.42
C LYS A 83 -1.48 -14.63 3.55
N SER A 84 -0.70 -15.65 3.20
CA SER A 84 -0.22 -16.67 4.13
C SER A 84 0.63 -16.04 5.24
N ILE A 85 0.28 -16.25 6.52
CA ILE A 85 1.10 -15.85 7.68
C ILE A 85 2.25 -16.84 7.95
N GLY A 86 2.23 -17.96 7.24
CA GLY A 86 3.20 -19.02 7.42
C GLY A 86 2.76 -20.30 6.76
N SER A 87 3.44 -21.39 7.08
CA SER A 87 3.13 -22.71 6.55
C SER A 87 3.40 -23.78 7.59
N VAL A 88 2.65 -24.88 7.47
CA VAL A 88 2.86 -26.11 8.23
C VAL A 88 3.21 -27.24 7.28
N LEU A 89 4.19 -28.06 7.64
CA LEU A 89 4.49 -29.33 6.97
C LEU A 89 3.78 -30.44 7.73
N VAL A 90 2.82 -31.07 7.07
CA VAL A 90 2.05 -32.20 7.60
C VAL A 90 2.47 -33.46 6.88
N THR A 91 2.70 -34.54 7.62
CA THR A 91 3.12 -35.83 7.07
C THR A 91 2.13 -36.92 7.44
N ASN A 92 1.86 -37.80 6.48
CA ASN A 92 1.13 -39.05 6.65
C ASN A 92 2.10 -40.22 6.41
N ASP A 93 2.46 -40.93 7.48
CA ASP A 93 3.29 -42.13 7.45
C ASP A 93 2.46 -43.41 7.25
N ASP A 94 1.13 -43.30 7.21
CA ASP A 94 0.22 -44.43 7.00
C ASP A 94 0.31 -44.95 5.57
N LEU A 95 -0.09 -46.21 5.41
CA LEU A 95 -0.24 -46.86 4.12
C LEU A 95 -1.58 -46.51 3.44
N THR A 96 -2.46 -45.83 4.16
CA THR A 96 -3.76 -45.37 3.68
C THR A 96 -3.85 -43.85 3.59
N GLN A 97 -4.74 -43.37 2.74
CA GLN A 97 -5.00 -41.94 2.57
C GLN A 97 -5.81 -41.46 3.77
N ILE A 98 -5.45 -40.30 4.34
CA ILE A 98 -6.10 -39.74 5.52
C ILE A 98 -6.66 -38.37 5.19
N GLU A 99 -7.96 -38.19 5.43
CA GLU A 99 -8.59 -36.87 5.46
C GLU A 99 -8.39 -36.27 6.85
N ALA A 100 -7.72 -35.12 6.91
CA ALA A 100 -7.41 -34.44 8.16
C ALA A 100 -7.90 -32.99 8.11
N LYS A 101 -8.38 -32.51 9.25
CA LYS A 101 -8.80 -31.13 9.46
C LYS A 101 -7.69 -30.39 10.19
N LEU A 102 -7.08 -29.45 9.49
CA LEU A 102 -6.09 -28.52 10.01
C LEU A 102 -6.79 -27.28 10.58
N SER A 103 -6.43 -26.88 11.79
CA SER A 103 -6.92 -25.70 12.50
C SER A 103 -5.73 -24.81 12.88
N PHE A 104 -5.81 -23.51 12.60
CA PHE A 104 -4.83 -22.52 13.01
C PHE A 104 -5.47 -21.44 13.88
N PHE A 105 -4.82 -21.12 14.99
CA PHE A 105 -5.35 -20.18 15.97
C PHE A 105 -4.23 -19.39 16.64
N ILE A 106 -4.47 -18.09 16.84
CA ILE A 106 -3.66 -17.24 17.70
C ILE A 106 -4.57 -16.81 18.84
N PRO A 107 -4.44 -17.40 20.04
CA PRO A 107 -5.24 -17.04 21.21
C PRO A 107 -5.25 -15.54 21.46
N ASP A 108 -6.35 -15.04 22.01
CA ASP A 108 -6.63 -13.62 22.31
C ASP A 108 -6.69 -12.65 21.12
N HIS A 109 -6.17 -13.04 19.95
CA HIS A 109 -6.16 -12.20 18.74
C HIS A 109 -7.11 -12.68 17.64
N MET A 110 -7.48 -13.97 17.66
CA MET A 110 -8.48 -14.56 16.77
C MET A 110 -9.75 -14.89 17.56
N ARG A 111 -10.92 -14.62 16.97
CA ARG A 111 -12.22 -15.00 17.57
C ARG A 111 -12.53 -16.50 17.42
N ARG A 112 -12.03 -17.11 16.36
CA ARG A 112 -12.19 -18.54 16.03
C ARG A 112 -10.99 -19.00 15.20
N PRO A 113 -10.62 -20.29 15.27
CA PRO A 113 -9.60 -20.85 14.39
C PRO A 113 -10.00 -20.74 12.92
N THR A 114 -9.02 -20.61 12.04
CA THR A 114 -9.18 -20.91 10.62
C THR A 114 -9.01 -22.41 10.42
N GLU A 115 -9.90 -23.01 9.64
CA GLU A 115 -9.94 -24.46 9.46
C GLU A 115 -9.86 -24.80 7.97
N LYS A 116 -9.10 -25.84 7.65
CA LYS A 116 -8.95 -26.36 6.29
C LYS A 116 -8.88 -27.88 6.32
N THR A 117 -9.76 -28.52 5.55
CA THR A 117 -9.67 -29.96 5.30
C THR A 117 -8.60 -30.22 4.24
N ILE A 118 -7.71 -31.16 4.53
CA ILE A 118 -6.62 -31.60 3.66
C ILE A 118 -6.69 -33.11 3.49
N LEU A 119 -6.31 -33.58 2.31
CA LEU A 119 -6.27 -35.00 1.98
C LEU A 119 -4.81 -35.40 1.83
N LEU A 120 -4.33 -36.22 2.76
CA LEU A 120 -2.93 -36.64 2.83
C LEU A 120 -2.77 -38.01 2.17
N GLU A 121 -2.03 -38.05 1.07
CA GLU A 121 -1.70 -39.31 0.39
C GLU A 121 -0.85 -40.22 1.30
N PRO A 122 -0.92 -41.55 1.13
CA PRO A 122 -0.09 -42.50 1.86
C PRO A 122 1.40 -42.16 1.75
N GLN A 123 2.12 -42.26 2.87
CA GLN A 123 3.58 -42.08 2.94
C GLN A 123 4.07 -40.76 2.29
N SER A 124 3.33 -39.67 2.50
CA SER A 124 3.59 -38.39 1.85
C SER A 124 3.60 -37.23 2.85
N SER A 125 4.23 -36.12 2.44
CA SER A 125 4.19 -34.86 3.16
C SER A 125 3.60 -33.76 2.29
N GLN A 126 2.82 -32.88 2.90
CA GLN A 126 2.18 -31.75 2.25
C GLN A 126 2.43 -30.45 3.03
N ILE A 127 2.84 -29.41 2.31
CA ILE A 127 2.93 -28.05 2.85
C ILE A 127 1.55 -27.39 2.73
N VAL A 128 1.07 -26.83 3.84
CA VAL A 128 -0.22 -26.14 3.90
C VAL A 128 -0.01 -24.71 4.39
N SER A 129 -0.46 -23.74 3.59
CA SER A 129 -0.46 -22.32 3.92
C SER A 129 -1.43 -22.00 5.07
N LEU A 130 -0.96 -21.24 6.04
CA LEU A 130 -1.72 -20.79 7.20
C LEU A 130 -2.21 -19.36 6.99
N HIS A 131 -3.44 -19.06 7.36
CA HIS A 131 -4.06 -17.74 7.25
C HIS A 131 -4.73 -17.38 8.57
N ALA A 132 -4.65 -16.10 8.96
CA ALA A 132 -5.22 -15.59 10.20
C ALA A 132 -6.38 -14.64 9.89
N ILE A 133 -7.53 -14.86 10.52
CA ILE A 133 -8.65 -13.90 10.49
C ILE A 133 -8.62 -13.12 11.79
N LEU A 134 -8.03 -11.92 11.73
CA LEU A 134 -7.87 -11.01 12.86
C LEU A 134 -8.97 -9.95 12.86
N GLY A 135 -9.41 -9.55 14.04
CA GLY A 135 -10.41 -8.50 14.22
C GLY A 135 -9.78 -7.10 14.25
N LYS A 136 -10.61 -6.05 14.05
CA LYS A 136 -10.16 -4.65 14.11
C LYS A 136 -9.55 -4.30 15.48
N GLU A 137 -9.97 -4.99 16.53
CA GLU A 137 -9.55 -4.77 17.92
C GLU A 137 -8.03 -4.95 18.11
N ILE A 138 -7.35 -5.65 17.19
CA ILE A 138 -5.88 -5.76 17.24
C ILE A 138 -5.18 -4.40 17.10
N LEU A 139 -5.83 -3.39 16.51
CA LEU A 139 -5.31 -2.02 16.41
C LEU A 139 -5.28 -1.28 17.76
N ASP A 140 -5.96 -1.82 18.79
CA ASP A 140 -5.94 -1.25 20.14
C ASP A 140 -4.71 -1.76 20.94
N LEU A 141 -3.89 -2.63 20.34
CA LEU A 141 -2.65 -3.10 20.95
C LEU A 141 -1.56 -2.05 20.85
N ASP A 142 -1.01 -1.68 22.01
CA ASP A 142 0.17 -0.82 22.13
C ASP A 142 1.44 -1.66 22.34
N GLY A 143 2.49 -1.32 21.60
CA GLY A 143 3.81 -1.96 21.73
C GLY A 143 3.86 -3.39 21.19
N ALA A 144 4.89 -4.15 21.59
CA ALA A 144 5.10 -5.53 21.15
C ALA A 144 4.80 -6.50 22.30
N ILE A 145 3.96 -7.50 22.05
CA ILE A 145 3.66 -8.55 23.03
C ILE A 145 4.01 -9.94 22.48
N PRO A 146 4.50 -10.86 23.33
CA PRO A 146 4.66 -12.25 22.94
C PRO A 146 3.28 -12.92 22.84
N ALA A 147 3.09 -13.73 21.79
CA ALA A 147 1.91 -14.58 21.62
C ALA A 147 2.31 -15.99 21.15
N GLN A 148 1.35 -16.90 21.15
CA GLN A 148 1.56 -18.28 20.73
C GLN A 148 0.66 -18.60 19.55
N ALA A 149 1.24 -18.95 18.41
CA ALA A 149 0.52 -19.44 17.25
C ALA A 149 0.36 -20.95 17.37
N GLU A 150 -0.87 -21.44 17.33
CA GLU A 150 -1.22 -22.83 17.52
C GLU A 150 -1.75 -23.45 16.22
N VAL A 151 -1.23 -24.62 15.87
CA VAL A 151 -1.76 -25.47 14.82
C VAL A 151 -2.21 -26.78 15.44
N ALA A 152 -3.46 -27.16 15.17
CA ALA A 152 -4.01 -28.47 15.50
C ALA A 152 -4.38 -29.22 14.22
N LEU A 153 -4.04 -30.50 14.16
CA LEU A 153 -4.41 -31.41 13.09
C LEU A 153 -5.27 -32.51 13.69
N SER A 154 -6.48 -32.67 13.18
CA SER A 154 -7.43 -33.68 13.66
C SER A 154 -7.87 -34.61 12.54
N CYS A 155 -8.00 -35.91 12.82
CA CYS A 155 -8.58 -36.87 11.89
C CYS A 155 -9.50 -37.85 12.64
N GLU A 156 -10.47 -38.41 11.92
CA GLU A 156 -11.31 -39.49 12.42
C GLU A 156 -10.71 -40.84 12.00
N ALA A 157 -10.44 -41.70 12.97
CA ALA A 157 -9.99 -43.07 12.75
C ALA A 157 -10.89 -44.03 13.52
N GLU A 158 -11.63 -44.89 12.81
CA GLU A 158 -12.38 -46.04 13.34
C GLU A 158 -13.05 -45.80 14.71
N GLU A 159 -13.86 -44.73 14.80
CA GLU A 159 -14.64 -44.26 15.98
C GLU A 159 -13.93 -43.36 17.02
N GLN A 160 -12.66 -42.98 16.81
CA GLN A 160 -11.94 -42.04 17.66
C GLN A 160 -11.40 -40.84 16.87
N THR A 161 -11.51 -39.64 17.44
CA THR A 161 -10.86 -38.43 16.89
C THR A 161 -9.45 -38.33 17.46
N ILE A 162 -8.45 -38.41 16.60
CA ILE A 162 -7.05 -38.15 16.95
C ILE A 162 -6.79 -36.67 16.70
N SER A 163 -6.16 -35.98 17.66
CA SER A 163 -5.78 -34.57 17.53
C SER A 163 -4.33 -34.36 17.96
N ILE A 164 -3.54 -33.72 17.10
CA ILE A 164 -2.14 -33.39 17.33
C ILE A 164 -1.99 -31.89 17.28
N GLN A 165 -1.30 -31.31 18.25
CA GLN A 165 -1.09 -29.88 18.34
C GLN A 165 0.39 -29.54 18.34
N LYS A 166 0.75 -28.46 17.67
CA LYS A 166 2.08 -27.84 17.71
C LYS A 166 1.90 -26.34 17.82
N SER A 167 2.79 -25.70 18.56
CA SER A 167 2.76 -24.26 18.76
C SER A 167 4.10 -23.62 18.46
N LYS A 168 4.07 -22.36 18.04
CA LYS A 168 5.25 -21.53 17.83
C LYS A 168 5.05 -20.19 18.53
N ASN A 169 6.08 -19.73 19.24
CA ASN A 169 6.09 -18.38 19.81
C ASN A 169 6.28 -17.37 18.67
N ILE A 170 5.48 -16.31 18.69
CA ILE A 170 5.55 -15.18 17.76
C ILE A 170 5.47 -13.88 18.56
N THR A 171 5.80 -12.78 17.91
CA THR A 171 5.54 -11.43 18.44
C THR A 171 4.35 -10.84 17.71
N VAL A 172 3.44 -10.22 18.46
CA VAL A 172 2.38 -9.37 17.92
C VAL A 172 2.77 -7.93 18.20
N TYR A 173 3.12 -7.23 17.14
CA TYR A 173 3.43 -5.81 17.15
C TYR A 173 2.14 -4.99 17.01
N GLY A 174 2.05 -3.95 17.82
CA GLY A 174 0.91 -3.05 17.90
C GLY A 174 0.72 -2.19 16.67
N ARG A 175 -0.29 -1.31 16.73
CA ARG A 175 -0.51 -0.36 15.64
C ARG A 175 0.71 0.55 15.47
N GLY A 176 0.98 0.96 14.24
CA GLY A 176 2.15 1.79 13.90
C GLY A 176 3.36 0.97 13.48
N ALA A 177 3.55 -0.21 14.07
CA ALA A 177 4.72 -1.02 13.81
C ALA A 177 4.76 -1.63 12.39
N LEU A 178 5.93 -1.63 11.77
CA LEU A 178 6.20 -2.26 10.48
C LEU A 178 7.67 -2.64 10.31
N THR A 179 7.98 -3.30 9.20
CA THR A 179 9.33 -3.50 8.68
C THR A 179 9.43 -2.91 7.28
N TRP A 180 10.63 -2.47 6.87
CA TRP A 180 10.90 -1.86 5.55
C TRP A 180 11.39 -2.86 4.48
N ASP A 181 10.98 -4.12 4.59
CA ASP A 181 11.20 -5.15 3.55
C ASP A 181 10.42 -4.84 2.26
N ASP A 182 9.34 -4.06 2.35
CA ASP A 182 8.57 -3.53 1.23
C ASP A 182 8.09 -2.10 1.54
N LEU A 183 8.43 -1.13 0.67
CA LEU A 183 8.00 0.28 0.81
C LEU A 183 6.47 0.42 0.76
N GLY A 184 5.78 -0.47 0.03
CA GLY A 184 4.32 -0.48 -0.08
C GLY A 184 3.60 -0.61 1.26
N LYS A 185 4.26 -1.13 2.29
CA LYS A 185 3.72 -1.19 3.65
C LYS A 185 3.38 0.19 4.22
N ALA A 186 4.13 1.25 3.87
CA ALA A 186 3.82 2.61 4.30
C ALA A 186 2.45 3.10 3.78
N ALA A 187 1.99 2.60 2.62
CA ALA A 187 0.68 2.95 2.08
C ALA A 187 -0.49 2.48 2.96
N ALA A 188 -0.28 1.48 3.82
CA ALA A 188 -1.30 1.05 4.79
C ALA A 188 -1.60 2.09 5.88
N PHE A 189 -0.69 3.07 6.06
CA PHE A 189 -0.86 4.17 7.00
C PHE A 189 -1.44 5.43 6.35
N VAL A 190 -1.45 5.49 5.01
CA VAL A 190 -2.15 6.55 4.25
C VAL A 190 -3.65 6.29 4.36
N THR A 191 -4.30 6.97 5.31
CA THR A 191 -5.68 6.72 5.74
C THR A 191 -6.60 7.89 5.37
N PRO A 192 -6.99 8.03 4.09
CA PRO A 192 -7.80 9.16 3.65
C PRO A 192 -9.20 9.18 4.27
N GLU A 193 -9.74 8.02 4.68
CA GLU A 193 -11.07 7.90 5.28
C GLU A 193 -11.08 8.15 6.80
N ASP A 194 -9.93 8.44 7.41
CA ASP A 194 -9.87 8.81 8.82
C ASP A 194 -10.70 10.08 9.10
N HIS A 195 -11.40 10.09 10.23
CA HIS A 195 -12.29 11.18 10.63
C HIS A 195 -11.54 12.53 10.71
N ASN A 196 -10.39 12.55 11.37
CA ASN A 196 -9.60 13.77 11.59
C ASN A 196 -8.97 14.23 10.28
N VAL A 197 -8.46 13.31 9.46
CA VAL A 197 -7.96 13.61 8.10
C VAL A 197 -9.06 14.25 7.24
N SER A 198 -10.25 13.66 7.24
CA SER A 198 -11.40 14.18 6.47
C SER A 198 -11.89 15.53 7.02
N ALA A 199 -11.95 15.70 8.34
CA ALA A 199 -12.35 16.95 8.96
C ALA A 199 -11.37 18.08 8.62
N PHE A 200 -10.06 17.81 8.67
CA PHE A 200 -9.01 18.77 8.33
C PHE A 200 -9.09 19.19 6.87
N SER A 201 -8.94 18.23 5.96
CA SER A 201 -8.79 18.48 4.52
C SER A 201 -10.06 19.07 3.89
N ARG A 202 -11.23 18.49 4.14
CA ARG A 202 -12.49 18.91 3.48
C ARG A 202 -13.00 20.25 3.97
N SER A 203 -12.82 20.56 5.26
CA SER A 203 -13.24 21.84 5.83
C SER A 203 -12.42 22.98 5.23
N LEU A 204 -11.08 22.84 5.22
CA LEU A 204 -10.17 23.82 4.64
C LEU A 204 -10.41 23.98 3.13
N PHE A 205 -10.53 22.88 2.39
CA PHE A 205 -10.82 22.95 0.96
C PHE A 205 -12.14 23.67 0.66
N LYS A 206 -13.18 23.45 1.47
CA LYS A 206 -14.48 24.12 1.32
C LYS A 206 -14.36 25.62 1.57
N GLU A 207 -13.64 26.02 2.61
CA GLU A 207 -13.44 27.42 3.00
C GLU A 207 -12.63 28.20 1.96
N TYR A 208 -11.51 27.66 1.50
CA TYR A 208 -10.60 28.32 0.57
C TYR A 208 -10.91 28.06 -0.91
N ARG A 209 -12.01 27.36 -1.21
CA ARG A 209 -12.42 26.99 -2.58
C ARG A 209 -12.44 28.18 -3.54
N SER A 210 -12.89 29.35 -3.09
CA SER A 210 -12.94 30.56 -3.92
C SER A 210 -11.55 31.10 -4.25
N HIS A 211 -10.58 30.96 -3.35
CA HIS A 211 -9.20 31.38 -3.59
C HIS A 211 -8.50 30.43 -4.56
N ILE A 212 -8.66 29.12 -4.38
CA ILE A 212 -8.12 28.08 -5.28
C ILE A 212 -8.70 28.20 -6.70
N LYS A 213 -10.02 28.37 -6.83
CA LYS A 213 -10.68 28.38 -8.15
C LYS A 213 -10.43 29.62 -8.99
N ARG A 214 -9.79 30.67 -8.47
CA ARG A 214 -9.44 31.85 -9.27
C ARG A 214 -8.55 31.49 -10.46
N ARG A 215 -7.80 30.38 -10.38
CA ARG A 215 -6.92 29.90 -11.45
C ARG A 215 -7.02 28.37 -11.61
N SER A 216 -8.01 27.89 -12.38
CA SER A 216 -8.19 26.45 -12.64
C SER A 216 -7.02 25.77 -13.36
N ILE A 217 -6.03 26.55 -13.75
CA ILE A 217 -4.86 26.11 -14.50
C ILE A 217 -3.81 25.40 -13.65
N ASP A 218 -3.78 25.72 -12.36
CA ASP A 218 -2.77 25.25 -11.40
C ASP A 218 -3.04 23.81 -10.95
N GLY A 219 -4.14 23.23 -11.44
CA GLY A 219 -4.57 21.89 -11.09
C GLY A 219 -4.68 21.72 -9.58
N ASN A 220 -3.97 20.74 -9.05
CA ASN A 220 -3.96 20.37 -7.64
C ASN A 220 -2.91 21.14 -6.82
N ILE A 221 -2.00 21.92 -7.43
CA ILE A 221 -0.91 22.60 -6.73
C ILE A 221 -1.41 23.55 -5.62
N PRO A 222 -2.42 24.43 -5.84
CA PRO A 222 -2.89 25.32 -4.78
C PRO A 222 -3.60 24.57 -3.66
N THR A 223 -4.23 23.43 -3.96
CA THR A 223 -4.86 22.59 -2.93
C THR A 223 -3.80 21.93 -2.07
N ALA A 224 -2.74 21.41 -2.69
CA ALA A 224 -1.61 20.82 -1.98
C ALA A 224 -0.87 21.85 -1.12
N MET A 225 -0.63 23.04 -1.67
CA MET A 225 -0.06 24.19 -0.96
C MET A 225 -0.91 24.58 0.25
N LEU A 226 -2.22 24.73 0.10
CA LEU A 226 -3.13 25.04 1.21
C LEU A 226 -3.03 24.01 2.33
N LEU A 227 -3.06 22.71 1.99
CA LEU A 227 -2.98 21.65 3.00
C LEU A 227 -1.62 21.63 3.70
N TYR A 228 -0.53 21.89 2.99
CA TYR A 228 0.81 21.96 3.57
C TYR A 228 0.92 23.15 4.54
N GLU A 229 0.49 24.34 4.12
CA GLU A 229 0.51 25.52 4.98
C GLU A 229 -0.47 25.41 6.15
N ALA A 230 -1.58 24.69 5.97
CA ALA A 230 -2.47 24.38 7.08
C ALA A 230 -1.80 23.48 8.12
N LEU A 231 -0.94 22.53 7.72
CA LEU A 231 -0.16 21.73 8.67
C LEU A 231 0.86 22.58 9.43
N ASN A 232 1.55 23.49 8.72
CA ASN A 232 2.45 24.47 9.35
C ASN A 232 1.71 25.34 10.37
N ALA A 233 0.57 25.93 9.98
CA ALA A 233 -0.27 26.78 10.86
C ALA A 233 -0.91 25.98 12.00
N HIS A 234 -1.19 24.69 11.79
CA HIS A 234 -1.65 23.78 12.84
C HIS A 234 -0.55 23.47 13.86
N GLY A 235 0.71 23.72 13.50
CA GLY A 235 1.88 23.56 14.36
C GLY A 235 2.54 22.19 14.26
N ILE A 236 2.31 21.44 13.17
CA ILE A 236 3.06 20.21 12.89
C ILE A 236 4.55 20.54 12.78
N LYS A 237 5.40 19.73 13.41
CA LYS A 237 6.85 19.87 13.35
C LYS A 237 7.52 18.55 13.03
N TYR A 238 8.42 18.60 12.06
CA TYR A 238 9.36 17.51 11.84
C TYR A 238 10.35 17.39 13.01
N ALA A 239 10.50 16.17 13.51
CA ALA A 239 11.51 15.80 14.49
C ALA A 239 12.16 14.50 14.04
N ARG A 240 13.45 14.55 13.71
CA ARG A 240 14.19 13.37 13.26
C ARG A 240 14.21 12.33 14.38
N ASP A 241 13.77 11.11 14.08
CA ASP A 241 13.93 10.00 15.02
C ASP A 241 15.42 9.69 15.24
N THR A 242 15.79 9.67 16.52
CA THR A 242 17.15 9.37 16.99
C THR A 242 17.32 7.91 17.41
N SER A 243 16.20 7.19 17.59
CA SER A 243 16.16 5.81 18.07
C SER A 243 16.13 4.78 16.95
N THR A 244 15.37 5.03 15.89
CA THR A 244 15.26 4.19 14.68
C THR A 244 15.29 5.03 13.40
N PRO A 245 16.42 5.72 13.08
CA PRO A 245 16.47 6.52 11.85
C PRO A 245 16.24 5.64 10.61
N TYR A 246 15.34 6.05 9.71
CA TYR A 246 15.00 5.32 8.47
C TYR A 246 16.20 4.71 7.73
N SER A 247 17.29 5.46 7.56
CA SER A 247 18.52 4.98 6.92
C SER A 247 19.15 3.72 7.54
N GLN A 248 18.99 3.53 8.86
CA GLN A 248 19.50 2.37 9.59
C GLN A 248 18.56 1.18 9.45
N VAL A 249 17.25 1.41 9.59
CA VAL A 249 16.22 0.37 9.50
C VAL A 249 16.08 -0.14 8.06
N ARG A 250 16.17 0.72 7.04
CA ARG A 250 16.17 0.29 5.63
C ARG A 250 17.32 -0.66 5.29
N GLY A 251 18.47 -0.50 5.95
CA GLY A 251 19.64 -1.37 5.78
C GLY A 251 19.45 -2.77 6.38
N ASP A 252 18.59 -2.89 7.38
CA ASP A 252 18.21 -4.14 8.03
C ASP A 252 16.72 -4.40 7.85
N ARG A 253 16.37 -5.20 6.83
CA ARG A 253 14.98 -5.55 6.50
C ARG A 253 14.19 -6.23 7.62
N SER A 254 14.85 -6.63 8.71
CA SER A 254 14.22 -7.21 9.90
C SER A 254 14.01 -6.22 11.04
N ALA A 255 14.59 -5.01 10.96
CA ALA A 255 14.42 -3.98 11.95
C ALA A 255 13.00 -3.41 11.91
N VAL A 256 12.41 -3.27 13.09
CA VAL A 256 11.05 -2.78 13.27
C VAL A 256 11.08 -1.27 13.44
N ASP A 257 10.24 -0.59 12.68
CA ASP A 257 9.99 0.85 12.74
C ASP A 257 8.55 1.12 13.20
N ASN A 258 8.21 2.38 13.44
CA ASN A 258 6.87 2.77 13.85
C ASN A 258 6.38 4.06 13.21
N ILE A 259 5.30 3.97 12.43
CA ILE A 259 4.60 5.11 11.83
C ILE A 259 3.40 5.51 12.70
N GLN A 260 3.34 6.76 13.14
CA GLN A 260 2.13 7.39 13.67
C GLN A 260 1.07 7.50 12.57
N TYR A 261 -0.16 7.11 12.91
CA TYR A 261 -1.27 7.32 11.97
C TYR A 261 -1.53 8.82 11.77
N PRO A 262 -1.99 9.24 10.58
CA PRO A 262 -2.30 10.64 10.27
C PRO A 262 -3.14 11.35 11.35
N GLY A 263 -4.17 10.69 11.89
CA GLY A 263 -4.99 11.26 12.96
C GLY A 263 -4.24 11.43 14.29
N GLU A 264 -3.25 10.58 14.58
CA GLU A 264 -2.39 10.67 15.77
C GLU A 264 -1.41 11.83 15.60
N LEU A 265 -0.78 11.96 14.42
CA LEU A 265 0.15 13.06 14.14
C LEU A 265 -0.55 14.42 14.15
N LEU A 266 -1.79 14.51 13.65
CA LEU A 266 -2.59 15.74 13.76
C LEU A 266 -2.83 16.17 15.22
N GLN A 267 -2.79 15.24 16.17
CA GLN A 267 -2.96 15.53 17.60
C GLN A 267 -1.61 15.80 18.29
N SER A 268 -0.62 14.93 18.07
CA SER A 268 0.71 15.00 18.70
C SER A 268 1.53 16.18 18.18
N LYS A 269 1.29 16.58 16.93
CA LYS A 269 1.95 17.67 16.19
C LYS A 269 3.46 17.51 16.02
N MET A 270 4.00 16.32 16.30
CA MET A 270 5.43 16.05 16.17
C MET A 270 5.64 14.64 15.66
N GLY A 271 6.33 14.52 14.52
CA GLY A 271 6.60 13.25 13.85
C GLY A 271 7.85 13.33 12.99
N ASP A 272 8.30 12.19 12.51
CA ASP A 272 9.48 12.08 11.64
C ASP A 272 9.10 12.10 10.15
N CYS A 273 9.96 11.55 9.30
CA CYS A 273 9.81 11.66 7.85
C CYS A 273 8.64 10.82 7.32
N ASP A 274 8.46 9.63 7.86
CA ASP A 274 7.44 8.67 7.46
C ASP A 274 6.09 9.04 8.04
N ASP A 275 6.03 9.49 9.31
CA ASP A 275 4.83 10.07 9.91
C ASP A 275 4.28 11.24 9.06
N CYS A 276 5.16 12.20 8.73
CA CYS A 276 4.81 13.38 7.95
C CYS A 276 4.39 13.02 6.51
N THR A 277 5.08 12.03 5.92
CA THR A 277 4.78 11.56 4.57
C THR A 277 3.38 10.96 4.50
N VAL A 278 3.04 10.03 5.41
CA VAL A 278 1.73 9.37 5.35
C VAL A 278 0.59 10.32 5.69
N LEU A 279 0.81 11.30 6.58
CA LEU A 279 -0.16 12.35 6.88
C LEU A 279 -0.45 13.21 5.64
N TYR A 280 0.59 13.75 5.01
CA TYR A 280 0.39 14.65 3.88
C TYR A 280 -0.22 13.92 2.67
N CYS A 281 0.20 12.67 2.42
CA CYS A 281 -0.46 11.80 1.45
C CYS A 281 -1.93 11.56 1.78
N ALA A 282 -2.28 11.28 3.04
CA ALA A 282 -3.66 10.99 3.44
C ALA A 282 -4.61 12.19 3.22
N LEU A 283 -4.12 13.41 3.48
CA LEU A 283 -4.89 14.64 3.24
C LEU A 283 -5.16 14.88 1.75
N LEU A 284 -4.16 14.64 0.90
CA LEU A 284 -4.29 14.77 -0.55
C LEU A 284 -5.22 13.69 -1.12
N GLU A 285 -5.03 12.43 -0.71
CA GLU A 285 -5.87 11.31 -1.13
C GLU A 285 -7.34 11.48 -0.68
N ASN A 286 -7.61 12.11 0.47
CA ASN A 286 -8.97 12.42 0.91
C ASN A 286 -9.71 13.36 -0.06
N LEU A 287 -8.98 14.26 -0.72
CA LEU A 287 -9.47 15.19 -1.72
C LEU A 287 -9.35 14.65 -3.15
N ASP A 288 -9.14 13.33 -3.30
CA ASP A 288 -8.97 12.64 -4.58
C ASP A 288 -7.77 13.12 -5.41
N ILE A 289 -6.70 13.55 -4.74
CA ILE A 289 -5.42 13.90 -5.38
C ILE A 289 -4.49 12.67 -5.24
N PRO A 290 -4.16 11.97 -6.36
CA PRO A 290 -3.28 10.81 -6.30
C PRO A 290 -1.89 11.14 -5.78
N THR A 291 -1.35 10.24 -4.96
CA THR A 291 -0.03 10.35 -4.32
C THR A 291 0.84 9.12 -4.56
N ALA A 292 2.16 9.34 -4.50
CA ALA A 292 3.15 8.29 -4.63
C ALA A 292 4.30 8.51 -3.65
N LEU A 293 4.82 7.41 -3.11
CA LEU A 293 6.00 7.37 -2.25
C LEU A 293 7.24 7.20 -3.13
N ILE A 294 8.34 7.82 -2.71
CA ILE A 294 9.63 7.77 -3.39
C ILE A 294 10.66 7.25 -2.39
N ASP A 295 11.26 6.10 -2.72
CA ASP A 295 12.31 5.49 -1.91
C ASP A 295 13.64 6.25 -2.11
N HIS A 296 13.99 7.11 -1.15
CA HIS A 296 15.26 7.82 -1.14
C HIS A 296 16.20 7.20 -0.08
N PRO A 297 17.54 7.16 -0.31
CA PRO A 297 18.46 6.45 0.58
C PRO A 297 18.41 6.78 2.07
N ASN A 298 18.05 8.01 2.42
CA ASN A 298 18.08 8.50 3.80
C ASN A 298 16.70 8.59 4.47
N HIS A 299 15.62 8.70 3.69
CA HIS A 299 14.25 8.94 4.16
C HIS A 299 13.27 8.68 3.01
N ILE A 300 11.96 8.61 3.33
CA ILE A 300 10.91 8.54 2.33
C ILE A 300 10.55 9.94 1.87
N LEU A 301 10.46 10.12 0.55
CA LEU A 301 9.95 11.33 -0.09
C LEU A 301 8.56 11.02 -0.66
N MET A 302 7.78 12.05 -0.97
CA MET A 302 6.50 11.87 -1.64
C MET A 302 6.32 12.83 -2.81
N MET A 303 5.43 12.47 -3.73
CA MET A 303 4.94 13.36 -4.77
C MET A 303 3.44 13.19 -5.00
N PHE A 304 2.80 14.24 -5.50
CA PHE A 304 1.38 14.22 -5.84
C PHE A 304 1.16 14.57 -7.31
N ASP A 305 0.07 14.06 -7.87
CA ASP A 305 -0.36 14.36 -9.22
C ASP A 305 -0.91 15.79 -9.28
N SER A 306 -0.26 16.64 -10.09
CA SER A 306 -0.68 18.03 -10.28
C SER A 306 -2.06 18.14 -10.94
N GLY A 307 -2.61 17.08 -11.50
CA GLY A 307 -3.84 17.11 -12.29
C GLY A 307 -3.62 17.58 -13.73
N ILE A 308 -2.36 17.80 -14.12
CA ILE A 308 -1.97 18.36 -15.41
C ILE A 308 -1.29 17.27 -16.24
N THR A 309 -1.72 17.14 -17.50
CA THR A 309 -1.24 16.14 -18.45
C THR A 309 -0.18 16.70 -19.39
N GLU A 310 0.69 15.82 -19.90
CA GLU A 310 1.74 16.16 -20.87
C GLU A 310 1.18 16.59 -22.23
N ASP A 311 0.01 16.07 -22.61
CA ASP A 311 -0.69 16.41 -23.85
C ASP A 311 -1.44 17.76 -23.79
N ARG A 312 -1.23 18.53 -22.71
CA ARG A 312 -1.85 19.85 -22.55
C ARG A 312 -1.47 20.72 -23.73
N TYR A 313 -2.49 21.05 -24.53
CA TYR A 313 -2.38 21.79 -25.79
C TYR A 313 -1.54 23.09 -25.69
N PHE A 314 -1.49 23.73 -24.52
CA PHE A 314 -0.80 25.00 -24.29
C PHE A 314 0.46 24.90 -23.40
N GLY A 315 0.92 23.69 -23.06
CA GLY A 315 2.12 23.45 -22.24
C GLY A 315 1.93 23.67 -20.73
N PHE A 316 3.00 23.49 -19.96
CA PHE A 316 3.03 23.70 -18.50
C PHE A 316 4.03 24.81 -18.19
N SER A 317 3.54 25.93 -17.66
CA SER A 317 4.29 27.18 -17.46
C SER A 317 5.34 27.12 -16.33
N LEU A 318 6.07 26.02 -16.20
CA LEU A 318 7.10 25.78 -15.20
C LEU A 318 8.32 25.11 -15.82
N ASP A 319 9.50 25.37 -15.25
CA ASP A 319 10.72 24.68 -15.64
C ASP A 319 10.60 23.16 -15.39
N ARG A 320 11.15 22.35 -16.30
CA ARG A 320 11.13 20.87 -16.22
C ARG A 320 11.77 20.32 -14.96
N ASP A 321 12.59 21.12 -14.30
CA ASP A 321 13.30 20.77 -13.09
C ASP A 321 12.39 20.90 -11.84
N ARG A 322 11.17 21.44 -11.97
CA ARG A 322 10.18 21.58 -10.90
C ARG A 322 9.22 20.38 -10.76
N TYR A 323 9.19 19.44 -11.69
CA TYR A 323 8.22 18.35 -11.68
C TYR A 323 8.82 17.05 -12.24
N VAL A 324 8.11 15.95 -12.03
CA VAL A 324 8.43 14.63 -12.59
C VAL A 324 7.36 14.26 -13.61
N GLU A 325 7.78 13.98 -14.85
CA GLU A 325 6.92 13.46 -15.92
C GLU A 325 6.76 11.94 -15.72
N ARG A 326 5.52 11.47 -15.45
CA ARG A 326 5.22 10.04 -15.27
C ARG A 326 3.80 9.72 -15.71
N GLU A 327 3.66 8.66 -16.52
CA GLU A 327 2.36 8.19 -17.04
C GLU A 327 1.55 9.29 -17.77
N GLY A 328 2.23 10.20 -18.49
CA GLY A 328 1.60 11.28 -19.24
C GLY A 328 1.10 12.44 -18.37
N ARG A 329 1.57 12.53 -17.12
CA ARG A 329 1.14 13.52 -16.12
C ARG A 329 2.34 14.15 -15.43
N PHE A 330 2.14 15.38 -14.93
CA PHE A 330 3.15 16.09 -14.14
C PHE A 330 2.92 15.86 -12.65
N TRP A 331 3.93 15.32 -11.97
CA TRP A 331 3.94 15.06 -10.54
C TRP A 331 4.83 16.05 -9.81
N ILE A 332 4.36 16.53 -8.66
CA ILE A 332 5.05 17.54 -7.84
C ILE A 332 5.65 16.84 -6.63
N PRO A 333 6.99 16.70 -6.56
CA PRO A 333 7.67 16.16 -5.38
C PRO A 333 7.72 17.18 -4.25
N VAL A 334 7.49 16.73 -3.02
CA VAL A 334 7.46 17.59 -1.82
C VAL A 334 8.31 16.97 -0.72
N GLU A 335 9.29 17.74 -0.24
CA GLU A 335 10.16 17.36 0.87
C GLU A 335 9.48 17.67 2.22
N VAL A 336 8.73 16.70 2.74
CA VAL A 336 7.94 16.85 3.98
C VAL A 336 8.80 17.09 5.23
N THR A 337 10.11 16.83 5.18
CA THR A 337 11.03 17.19 6.28
C THR A 337 11.13 18.70 6.51
N LYS A 338 10.55 19.52 5.62
CA LYS A 338 10.38 20.97 5.79
C LYS A 338 9.16 21.39 6.60
N LEU A 339 8.28 20.46 6.99
CA LEU A 339 7.10 20.77 7.79
C LEU A 339 7.50 21.36 9.15
N GLY A 340 6.94 22.51 9.48
CA GLY A 340 7.22 23.28 10.69
C GLY A 340 8.50 24.13 10.64
N GLU A 341 9.29 24.05 9.56
CA GLU A 341 10.53 24.83 9.37
C GLU A 341 10.51 25.74 8.13
N GLY A 342 9.74 25.40 7.09
CA GLY A 342 9.71 26.12 5.82
C GLY A 342 8.36 26.06 5.12
N SER A 343 8.20 26.86 4.06
CA SER A 343 6.95 26.91 3.29
C SER A 343 6.85 25.78 2.26
N PHE A 344 5.67 25.61 1.69
CA PHE A 344 5.39 24.66 0.61
C PHE A 344 6.33 24.89 -0.58
N MET A 345 6.62 26.15 -0.92
CA MET A 345 7.50 26.50 -2.03
C MET A 345 8.94 26.01 -1.80
N GLU A 346 9.44 26.12 -0.56
CA GLU A 346 10.76 25.60 -0.19
C GLU A 346 10.78 24.06 -0.18
N ALA A 347 9.73 23.43 0.34
CA ALA A 347 9.56 21.97 0.37
C ALA A 347 9.48 21.38 -1.04
N TRP A 348 8.75 22.04 -1.94
CA TRP A 348 8.66 21.65 -3.34
C TRP A 348 10.00 21.83 -4.07
N GLU A 349 10.68 22.98 -3.91
CA GLU A 349 11.98 23.19 -4.53
C GLU A 349 13.01 22.15 -4.09
N LEU A 350 13.03 21.82 -2.79
CA LEU A 350 13.94 20.81 -2.26
C LEU A 350 13.57 19.41 -2.76
N GLY A 351 12.29 19.04 -2.74
CA GLY A 351 11.80 17.77 -3.26
C GLY A 351 12.16 17.58 -4.73
N ALA A 352 11.97 18.62 -5.55
CA ALA A 352 12.29 18.59 -6.98
C ALA A 352 13.80 18.42 -7.22
N LYS A 353 14.64 19.15 -6.48
CA LYS A 353 16.10 18.97 -6.52
C LYS A 353 16.55 17.57 -6.07
N THR A 354 15.86 16.97 -5.10
CA THR A 354 16.15 15.60 -4.65
C THR A 354 15.82 14.60 -5.76
N CYS A 355 14.62 14.69 -6.36
CA CYS A 355 14.21 13.82 -7.46
C CYS A 355 15.13 13.90 -8.69
N GLN A 356 15.63 15.08 -9.05
CA GLN A 356 16.57 15.22 -10.17
C GLN A 356 17.88 14.47 -9.99
N ARG A 357 18.29 14.20 -8.74
CA ARG A 357 19.53 13.47 -8.43
C ARG A 357 19.33 11.96 -8.39
N LEU A 358 18.09 11.50 -8.34
CA LEU A 358 17.76 10.09 -8.35
C LEU A 358 17.88 9.52 -9.76
N GLN A 359 18.41 8.31 -9.85
CA GLN A 359 18.48 7.52 -11.08
C GLN A 359 17.41 6.43 -11.00
N ASN A 360 16.89 6.01 -12.15
CA ASN A 360 15.85 4.96 -12.26
C ASN A 360 14.62 5.25 -11.38
N MET A 361 14.07 6.47 -11.48
CA MET A 361 12.92 6.90 -10.68
C MET A 361 11.75 5.92 -10.70
N ASP A 362 11.44 5.30 -11.85
CA ASP A 362 10.32 4.37 -11.96
C ASP A 362 10.45 3.13 -11.05
N GLU A 363 11.67 2.72 -10.69
CA GLU A 363 11.93 1.60 -9.77
C GLU A 363 11.84 2.01 -8.28
N LEU A 364 11.89 3.31 -8.00
CA LEU A 364 11.88 3.88 -6.64
C LEU A 364 10.51 4.41 -6.23
N VAL A 365 9.53 4.38 -7.14
CA VAL A 365 8.23 5.00 -6.95
C VAL A 365 7.16 3.95 -6.68
N THR A 366 6.40 4.18 -5.61
CA THR A 366 5.25 3.36 -5.24
C THR A 366 3.99 4.21 -5.22
N ASP A 367 3.10 4.01 -6.19
CA ASP A 367 1.81 4.71 -6.23
C ASP A 367 0.88 4.16 -5.13
N VAL A 368 0.45 5.03 -4.21
CA VAL A 368 -0.29 4.64 -3.00
C VAL A 368 -1.57 3.87 -3.34
N ARG A 369 -2.36 4.37 -4.29
CA ARG A 369 -3.62 3.72 -4.72
C ARG A 369 -3.41 2.34 -5.35
N LYS A 370 -2.29 2.13 -6.05
CA LYS A 370 -2.00 0.86 -6.74
C LYS A 370 -1.64 -0.24 -5.74
N VAL A 371 -1.08 0.12 -4.58
CA VAL A 371 -0.65 -0.85 -3.56
C VAL A 371 -1.68 -1.11 -2.46
N TRP A 372 -2.71 -0.28 -2.28
CA TRP A 372 -3.77 -0.56 -1.29
C TRP A 372 -4.48 -1.93 -1.42
N PRO A 373 -4.68 -2.52 -2.60
CA PRO A 373 -5.18 -3.90 -2.69
C PRO A 373 -4.25 -4.91 -2.00
N GLU A 374 -2.94 -4.64 -2.02
CA GLU A 374 -1.92 -5.49 -1.42
C GLU A 374 -1.68 -5.18 0.07
N TYR A 375 -1.76 -3.90 0.42
CA TYR A 375 -1.61 -3.34 1.76
C TYR A 375 -2.82 -2.46 2.11
N PRO A 376 -3.99 -3.06 2.41
CA PRO A 376 -5.18 -2.30 2.71
C PRO A 376 -4.98 -1.49 3.99
N TYR A 377 -5.25 -0.18 3.93
CA TYR A 377 -5.07 0.68 5.08
C TYR A 377 -6.02 0.31 6.23
N ALA A 378 -5.54 0.49 7.45
CA ALA A 378 -6.28 0.26 8.69
C ALA A 378 -6.72 1.59 9.29
N LEU A 379 -7.97 1.68 9.75
CA LEU A 379 -8.52 2.90 10.37
C LEU A 379 -8.58 2.74 11.88
N PRO A 380 -7.58 3.22 12.65
CA PRO A 380 -7.66 3.23 14.11
C PRO A 380 -8.83 4.10 14.58
N SER A 381 -9.38 3.81 15.75
CA SER A 381 -10.45 4.60 16.35
C SER A 381 -9.81 5.71 17.20
N ILE A 382 -9.52 6.86 16.60
CA ILE A 382 -8.90 7.99 17.29
C ILE A 382 -10.02 8.88 17.87
N GLY A 383 -10.07 9.02 19.19
CA GLY A 383 -11.23 9.56 19.91
C GLY A 383 -11.31 11.08 20.06
N GLU A 384 -10.23 11.83 19.80
CA GLU A 384 -10.21 13.29 19.99
C GLU A 384 -10.38 14.05 18.68
N GLU A 385 -11.29 15.01 18.68
CA GLU A 385 -11.50 15.94 17.56
C GLU A 385 -10.34 16.94 17.48
N ILE A 386 -9.89 17.20 16.25
CA ILE A 386 -8.86 18.20 15.99
C ILE A 386 -9.45 19.60 15.92
N VAL A 387 -8.67 20.59 16.38
CA VAL A 387 -8.97 22.01 16.17
C VAL A 387 -8.27 22.47 14.91
N LEU A 388 -9.01 23.12 13.99
CA LEU A 388 -8.43 23.67 12.77
C LEU A 388 -7.48 24.84 13.08
N PRO A 389 -6.47 25.10 12.21
CA PRO A 389 -5.52 26.18 12.41
C PRO A 389 -6.16 27.58 12.35
N ASP A 390 -5.42 28.59 12.82
CA ASP A 390 -5.83 29.99 12.73
C ASP A 390 -5.98 30.43 11.26
N SER A 391 -7.16 30.95 10.92
CA SER A 391 -7.50 31.29 9.54
C SER A 391 -6.75 32.51 9.01
N GLU A 392 -6.40 33.48 9.86
CA GLU A 392 -5.72 34.71 9.42
C GLU A 392 -4.25 34.43 9.08
N GLU A 393 -3.55 33.67 9.93
CA GLU A 393 -2.18 33.27 9.67
C GLU A 393 -2.09 32.37 8.43
N LEU A 394 -2.97 31.37 8.32
CA LEU A 394 -3.05 30.49 7.17
C LEU A 394 -3.33 31.27 5.88
N GLU A 395 -4.29 32.20 5.88
CA GLU A 395 -4.63 32.99 4.71
C GLU A 395 -3.43 33.84 4.24
N ARG A 396 -2.72 34.48 5.18
CA ARG A 396 -1.53 35.28 4.85
C ARG A 396 -0.45 34.44 4.14
N VAL A 397 -0.05 33.32 4.75
CA VAL A 397 1.05 32.49 4.20
C VAL A 397 0.62 31.84 2.88
N PHE A 398 -0.62 31.38 2.77
CA PHE A 398 -1.15 30.81 1.54
C PHE A 398 -1.16 31.82 0.38
N VAL A 399 -1.52 33.09 0.64
CA VAL A 399 -1.46 34.15 -0.37
C VAL A 399 -0.02 34.43 -0.79
N ASP A 400 0.91 34.51 0.17
CA ASP A 400 2.33 34.73 -0.12
C ASP A 400 2.91 33.62 -1.02
N ASP A 401 2.62 32.34 -0.74
CA ASP A 401 3.08 31.21 -1.58
C ASP A 401 2.41 31.21 -2.97
N MET A 402 1.15 31.62 -3.08
CA MET A 402 0.47 31.79 -4.37
C MET A 402 1.10 32.91 -5.21
N GLU A 403 1.55 34.00 -4.58
CA GLU A 403 2.31 35.06 -5.24
C GLU A 403 3.69 34.57 -5.70
N GLN A 404 4.39 33.77 -4.87
CA GLN A 404 5.66 33.17 -5.27
C GLN A 404 5.52 32.23 -6.47
N LEU A 405 4.47 31.38 -6.47
CA LEU A 405 4.16 30.54 -7.63
C LEU A 405 3.93 31.38 -8.89
N GLN A 406 3.22 32.50 -8.78
CA GLN A 406 3.03 33.42 -9.89
C GLN A 406 4.37 33.99 -10.39
N MET A 407 5.23 34.45 -9.49
CA MET A 407 6.55 34.99 -9.87
C MET A 407 7.43 33.95 -10.57
N ILE A 408 7.42 32.70 -10.13
CA ILE A 408 8.18 31.61 -10.79
C ILE A 408 7.71 31.42 -12.24
N ARG A 409 6.39 31.47 -12.46
CA ARG A 409 5.83 31.33 -13.81
C ARG A 409 6.12 32.53 -14.69
N GLU A 410 6.02 33.74 -14.15
CA GLU A 410 6.39 34.96 -14.87
C GLU A 410 7.87 34.91 -15.29
N ALA A 411 8.76 34.51 -14.38
CA ALA A 411 10.17 34.31 -14.67
C ALA A 411 10.42 33.22 -15.73
N PHE A 412 9.64 32.13 -15.70
CA PHE A 412 9.67 31.11 -16.76
C PHE A 412 9.28 31.73 -18.12
N VAL A 413 8.17 32.47 -18.17
CA VAL A 413 7.68 33.10 -19.39
C VAL A 413 8.70 34.11 -19.94
N GLU A 414 9.29 34.91 -19.06
CA GLU A 414 10.32 35.88 -19.43
C GLU A 414 11.52 35.21 -20.07
N ARG A 415 12.06 34.17 -19.42
CA ARG A 415 13.25 33.46 -19.90
C ARG A 415 12.98 32.67 -21.19
N GLN A 416 11.87 31.94 -21.25
CA GLN A 416 11.59 31.03 -22.37
C GLN A 416 11.08 31.74 -23.62
N TYR A 417 10.37 32.87 -23.46
CA TYR A 417 9.68 33.53 -24.56
C TYR A 417 10.06 35.00 -24.72
N ILE A 418 10.00 35.81 -23.66
CA ILE A 418 10.19 37.26 -23.79
C ILE A 418 11.63 37.61 -24.18
N HIS A 419 12.64 37.10 -23.47
CA HIS A 419 14.05 37.38 -23.79
C HIS A 419 14.41 36.95 -25.22
N PRO A 420 14.09 35.71 -25.68
CA PRO A 420 14.32 35.34 -27.09
C PRO A 420 13.60 36.22 -28.11
N LEU A 421 12.41 36.73 -27.78
CA LEU A 421 11.66 37.64 -28.66
C LEU A 421 12.22 39.07 -28.65
N LEU A 422 12.92 39.49 -27.60
CA LEU A 422 13.66 40.75 -27.60
C LEU A 422 14.88 40.67 -28.52
N GLU A 423 15.57 39.52 -28.54
CA GLU A 423 16.72 39.27 -29.41
C GLU A 423 16.30 39.08 -30.89
N ASN A 424 15.18 38.38 -31.12
CA ASN A 424 14.62 38.18 -32.44
C ASN A 424 13.09 38.44 -32.47
N PRO A 425 12.66 39.71 -32.60
CA PRO A 425 11.25 40.07 -32.61
C PRO A 425 10.43 39.46 -33.76
N GLY A 426 11.11 39.06 -34.84
CA GLY A 426 10.53 38.41 -36.02
C GLY A 426 10.30 36.92 -35.87
N ASN A 427 10.63 36.32 -34.71
CA ASN A 427 10.32 34.92 -34.45
C ASN A 427 8.83 34.73 -34.15
N HIS A 428 8.03 34.66 -35.22
CA HIS A 428 6.57 34.52 -35.15
C HIS A 428 6.13 33.21 -34.47
N GLN A 429 6.90 32.13 -34.64
CA GLN A 429 6.62 30.84 -34.00
C GLN A 429 6.75 30.94 -32.48
N ARG A 430 7.85 31.50 -31.98
CA ARG A 430 8.04 31.74 -30.53
C ARG A 430 6.97 32.66 -29.97
N ARG A 431 6.52 33.64 -30.74
CA ARG A 431 5.42 34.53 -30.35
C ARG A 431 4.08 33.79 -30.28
N MET A 432 3.84 32.82 -31.16
CA MET A 432 2.68 31.94 -31.06
C MET A 432 2.76 31.07 -29.80
N GLU A 433 3.92 30.48 -29.51
CA GLU A 433 4.16 29.72 -28.28
C GLU A 433 3.89 30.57 -27.03
N LEU A 434 4.36 31.82 -26.99
CA LEU A 434 4.04 32.76 -25.90
C LEU A 434 2.53 32.99 -25.76
N ALA A 435 1.83 33.20 -26.87
CA ALA A 435 0.39 33.40 -26.84
C ALA A 435 -0.33 32.16 -26.29
N TYR A 436 0.15 30.96 -26.62
CA TYR A 436 -0.35 29.72 -26.04
C TYR A 436 -0.18 29.69 -24.53
N THR A 437 1.02 29.97 -24.03
CA THR A 437 1.29 30.04 -22.58
C THR A 437 0.44 31.09 -21.87
N LEU A 438 0.19 32.25 -22.50
CA LEU A 438 -0.65 33.31 -21.92
C LEU A 438 -2.15 32.96 -21.93
N ILE A 439 -2.62 32.23 -22.95
CA ILE A 439 -3.99 31.71 -22.98
C ILE A 439 -4.18 30.65 -21.91
N GLU A 440 -3.17 29.79 -21.74
CA GLU A 440 -3.10 28.83 -20.65
C GLU A 440 -3.30 29.60 -19.34
N SER A 441 -2.38 30.51 -18.99
CA SER A 441 -2.31 31.25 -17.73
C SER A 441 -3.57 32.06 -17.37
N GLY A 442 -4.50 32.20 -18.32
CA GLY A 442 -5.71 33.01 -18.18
C GLY A 442 -5.44 34.49 -18.45
N ASP A 443 -4.23 34.84 -18.88
CA ASP A 443 -3.80 36.21 -19.20
C ASP A 443 -4.28 36.63 -20.60
N PHE A 444 -5.57 36.49 -20.85
CA PHE A 444 -6.20 36.68 -22.15
C PHE A 444 -5.92 38.05 -22.77
N ASN A 445 -5.77 39.10 -21.95
CA ASN A 445 -5.43 40.44 -22.46
C ASN A 445 -4.04 40.47 -23.09
N TYR A 446 -3.04 39.92 -22.39
CA TYR A 446 -1.68 39.83 -22.89
C TYR A 446 -1.62 38.87 -24.08
N ALA A 447 -2.32 37.72 -24.02
CA ALA A 447 -2.44 36.81 -25.16
C ALA A 447 -2.97 37.51 -26.41
N ILE A 448 -4.09 38.24 -26.31
CA ILE A 448 -4.66 39.00 -27.43
C ILE A 448 -3.65 40.02 -27.97
N SER A 449 -2.99 40.78 -27.08
CA SER A 449 -1.98 41.76 -27.50
C SER A 449 -0.81 41.11 -28.26
N THR A 450 -0.37 39.94 -27.82
CA THR A 450 0.69 39.15 -28.45
C THR A 450 0.25 38.65 -29.83
N LEU A 451 -0.97 38.10 -29.92
CA LEU A 451 -1.55 37.54 -31.15
C LEU A 451 -1.86 38.59 -32.23
N LEU A 452 -2.20 39.82 -31.84
CA LEU A 452 -2.43 40.90 -32.81
C LEU A 452 -1.21 41.15 -33.73
N ASN A 453 0.01 40.91 -33.22
CA ASN A 453 1.24 41.03 -34.00
C ASN A 453 1.41 39.91 -35.04
N LEU A 454 0.64 38.82 -34.95
CA LEU A 454 0.68 37.69 -35.88
C LEU A 454 -0.35 37.79 -37.00
N LEU A 455 -1.26 38.77 -36.97
CA LEU A 455 -2.31 38.92 -37.99
C LEU A 455 -1.79 39.32 -39.38
N VAL A 456 -0.54 39.80 -39.45
CA VAL A 456 0.14 40.18 -40.70
C VAL A 456 1.05 39.09 -41.24
N THR A 457 1.10 37.93 -40.59
CA THR A 457 1.99 36.81 -40.95
C THR A 457 1.19 35.65 -41.50
N ASP A 458 1.87 34.57 -41.90
CA ASP A 458 1.21 33.34 -42.37
C ASP A 458 0.47 32.60 -41.24
N LEU A 459 0.72 32.96 -39.97
CA LEU A 459 0.03 32.40 -38.79
C LEU A 459 -1.30 33.09 -38.48
N LYS A 460 -1.75 34.04 -39.32
CA LYS A 460 -2.92 34.88 -39.04
C LYS A 460 -4.21 34.12 -38.81
N ALA A 461 -4.43 32.98 -39.50
CA ALA A 461 -5.66 32.20 -39.36
C ALA A 461 -5.79 31.67 -37.92
N GLU A 462 -4.72 31.04 -37.43
CA GLU A 462 -4.62 30.55 -36.06
C GLU A 462 -4.65 31.68 -35.03
N ALA A 463 -3.95 32.78 -35.30
CA ALA A 463 -3.97 33.94 -34.43
C ALA A 463 -5.37 34.55 -34.28
N TYR A 464 -6.14 34.65 -35.36
CA TYR A 464 -7.54 35.08 -35.30
C TYR A 464 -8.40 34.14 -34.46
N TYR A 465 -8.23 32.83 -34.64
CA TYR A 465 -8.98 31.85 -33.85
C TYR A 465 -8.67 31.97 -32.36
N LEU A 466 -7.40 32.08 -31.99
CA LEU A 466 -6.96 32.19 -30.59
C LEU A 466 -7.35 33.52 -29.95
N ILE A 467 -7.40 34.62 -30.70
CA ILE A 467 -7.99 35.88 -30.23
C ILE A 467 -9.48 35.67 -29.94
N GLY A 468 -10.21 35.02 -30.86
CA GLY A 468 -11.62 34.68 -30.66
C GLY A 468 -11.85 33.82 -29.41
N PHE A 469 -11.05 32.77 -29.25
CA PHE A 469 -11.06 31.91 -28.07
C PHE A 469 -10.80 32.69 -26.77
N SER A 470 -9.83 33.61 -26.79
CA SER A 470 -9.50 34.46 -25.63
C SER A 470 -10.66 35.37 -25.24
N TYR A 471 -11.40 35.92 -26.21
CA TYR A 471 -12.63 36.68 -25.93
C TYR A 471 -13.76 35.80 -25.41
N ALA A 472 -13.94 34.58 -25.93
CA ALA A 472 -14.92 33.63 -25.43
C ALA A 472 -14.66 33.28 -23.94
N LYS A 473 -13.40 33.05 -23.56
CA LYS A 473 -13.02 32.82 -22.14
C LYS A 473 -13.32 34.01 -21.24
N LYS A 474 -13.30 35.23 -21.79
CA LYS A 474 -13.74 36.46 -21.11
C LYS A 474 -15.26 36.68 -21.18
N LYS A 475 -16.03 35.72 -21.70
CA LYS A 475 -17.49 35.79 -21.93
C LYS A 475 -17.93 36.88 -22.92
N ASP A 476 -17.02 37.35 -23.77
CA ASP A 476 -17.32 38.30 -24.87
C ASP A 476 -17.53 37.50 -26.17
N PHE A 477 -18.68 36.82 -26.26
CA PHE A 477 -18.97 35.93 -27.37
C PHE A 477 -19.18 36.67 -28.70
N GLU A 478 -19.62 37.93 -28.66
CA GLU A 478 -19.76 38.76 -29.86
C GLU A 478 -18.40 38.94 -30.56
N LYS A 479 -17.36 39.33 -29.81
CA LYS A 479 -16.00 39.40 -30.37
C LYS A 479 -15.45 38.02 -30.70
N ALA A 480 -15.74 37.01 -29.89
CA ALA A 480 -15.29 35.65 -30.15
C ALA A 480 -15.75 35.14 -31.52
N VAL A 481 -17.04 35.28 -31.83
CA VAL A 481 -17.63 34.91 -33.12
C VAL A 481 -16.97 35.70 -34.25
N ARG A 482 -16.87 37.02 -34.12
CA ARG A 482 -16.27 37.88 -35.16
C ARG A 482 -14.84 37.48 -35.51
N PHE A 483 -14.02 37.15 -34.50
CA PHE A 483 -12.64 36.75 -34.73
C PHE A 483 -12.52 35.30 -35.24
N ALA A 484 -13.38 34.39 -34.80
CA ALA A 484 -13.44 33.03 -35.32
C ALA A 484 -13.92 32.98 -36.78
N GLU A 485 -14.84 33.86 -37.20
CA GLU A 485 -15.23 34.01 -38.61
C GLU A 485 -14.05 34.43 -39.49
N LYS A 486 -13.24 35.40 -39.02
CA LYS A 486 -12.01 35.79 -39.72
C LYS A 486 -10.99 34.65 -39.81
N ALA A 487 -10.90 33.80 -38.79
CA ALA A 487 -10.05 32.61 -38.87
C ALA A 487 -10.52 31.67 -39.98
N MET A 488 -11.83 31.43 -40.08
CA MET A 488 -12.45 30.60 -41.13
C MET A 488 -12.31 31.20 -42.53
N GLU A 489 -12.27 32.53 -42.68
CA GLU A 489 -11.99 33.17 -43.97
C GLU A 489 -10.57 32.86 -44.48
N HIS A 490 -9.62 32.67 -43.57
CA HIS A 490 -8.22 32.39 -43.90
C HIS A 490 -7.89 30.90 -43.97
N ASP A 491 -8.62 30.04 -43.27
CA ASP A 491 -8.49 28.58 -43.34
C ASP A 491 -9.88 27.90 -43.25
N PRO A 492 -10.65 27.85 -44.36
CA PRO A 492 -12.04 27.36 -44.36
C PRO A 492 -12.19 25.85 -44.09
N GLU A 493 -11.13 25.08 -44.36
CA GLU A 493 -11.11 23.63 -44.21
C GLU A 493 -10.79 23.19 -42.77
N ASN A 494 -10.39 24.14 -41.91
CA ASN A 494 -10.06 23.86 -40.52
C ASN A 494 -11.30 23.44 -39.71
N VAL A 495 -11.43 22.14 -39.48
CA VAL A 495 -12.55 21.56 -38.71
C VAL A 495 -12.57 22.09 -37.27
N GLY A 496 -11.41 22.39 -36.68
CA GLY A 496 -11.29 22.93 -35.33
C GLY A 496 -11.91 24.32 -35.22
N TYR A 497 -11.57 25.22 -36.15
CA TYR A 497 -12.10 26.58 -36.18
C TYR A 497 -13.61 26.60 -36.41
N ARG A 498 -14.12 25.73 -37.29
CA ARG A 498 -15.55 25.60 -37.57
C ARG A 498 -16.34 25.19 -36.32
N ARG A 499 -15.86 24.16 -35.61
CA ARG A 499 -16.48 23.70 -34.35
C ARG A 499 -16.43 24.78 -33.27
N GLY A 500 -15.30 25.46 -33.12
CA GLY A 500 -15.18 26.56 -32.16
C GLY A 500 -16.14 27.72 -32.47
N LEU A 501 -16.28 28.07 -33.75
CA LEU A 501 -17.23 29.10 -34.20
C LEU A 501 -18.69 28.71 -33.92
N GLU A 502 -19.07 27.46 -34.20
CA GLU A 502 -20.41 26.95 -33.89
C GLU A 502 -20.69 27.02 -32.38
N TYR A 503 -19.72 26.62 -31.55
CA TYR A 503 -19.82 26.74 -30.10
C TYR A 503 -20.01 28.20 -29.65
N PHE A 504 -19.18 29.12 -30.13
CA PHE A 504 -19.29 30.55 -29.77
C PHE A 504 -20.63 31.16 -30.21
N LYS A 505 -21.18 30.74 -31.36
CA LYS A 505 -22.51 31.17 -31.82
C LYS A 505 -23.62 30.63 -30.93
N GLY A 506 -23.53 29.39 -30.47
CA GLY A 506 -24.47 28.79 -29.53
C GLY A 506 -24.57 29.60 -28.24
N GLU A 507 -23.43 29.87 -27.60
CA GLU A 507 -23.35 30.65 -26.35
C GLU A 507 -23.77 32.12 -26.50
N LEU A 508 -23.69 32.70 -27.71
CA LEU A 508 -24.17 34.06 -27.97
C LEU A 508 -25.71 34.14 -28.06
N MET A 509 -26.37 33.02 -28.36
CA MET A 509 -27.83 32.94 -28.54
C MET A 509 -28.58 32.53 -27.25
N GLU A 510 -27.87 32.00 -26.25
CA GLU A 510 -28.38 31.76 -24.88
C GLU A 510 -28.30 33.05 -24.03
#